data_AF-A0A9D1U0J6-F1
#
_entry.id   AF-A0A9D1U0J6-F1
#
_cell.length_a   1.000
_cell.length_b   1.000
_cell.length_c   1.000
_cell.angle_alpha   90.00
_cell.angle_beta   90.00
_cell.angle_gamma   90.00
#
_symmetry.space_group_name_H-M   'P 1'
#
loop_
_entity.id
_entity.type
_entity.pdbx_description
1 polymer ?
#
loop_
_entity_poly.entity_id
_entity_poly.type
_entity_poly.pdbx_seq_one_letter_code
_entity_poly.pdbx_strand_id
1 'polypeptide(L)' 'YRIAVNDDIDNVVYLEVLTTTLDQRLLKDDNVKIYATFNDLITYETVMGSSQTIPAFNAHGDRIILDEEN' A
#
# COMPACT_ATOMS: atom_id res chain seq x y z
N TYR A 1 0.35 2.69 -4.49
CA TYR A 1 1.05 3.14 -3.26
C TYR A 1 1.92 2.02 -2.74
N ARG A 2 3.08 2.33 -2.15
CA ARG A 2 3.87 1.37 -1.35
C ARG A 2 3.57 1.65 0.11
N ILE A 3 3.17 0.63 0.86
CA ILE A 3 2.65 0.79 2.22
C ILE A 3 3.43 -0.15 3.14
N ALA A 4 3.98 0.41 4.22
CA ALA A 4 4.60 -0.37 5.27
C ALA A 4 3.53 -1.09 6.10
N VAL A 5 3.74 -2.37 6.38
CA VAL A 5 2.83 -3.16 7.21
C VAL A 5 3.30 -3.07 8.65
N ASN A 6 2.42 -2.68 9.57
CA ASN A 6 2.74 -2.54 11.00
C ASN A 6 3.93 -1.60 11.28
N ASP A 7 4.05 -0.49 10.52
CA ASP A 7 5.14 0.48 10.63
C ASP A 7 6.55 -0.09 10.37
N ASP A 8 6.62 -1.27 9.73
CA ASP A 8 7.88 -1.90 9.38
C ASP A 8 8.22 -1.62 7.90
N ILE A 9 9.24 -0.78 7.70
CA ILE A 9 9.70 -0.37 6.36
C ILE A 9 10.39 -1.49 5.58
N ASP A 10 10.79 -2.57 6.24
CA ASP A 10 11.32 -3.77 5.58
C ASP A 10 10.16 -4.66 5.08
N ASN A 11 8.97 -4.50 5.66
CA ASN A 11 7.75 -5.22 5.30
C ASN A 11 6.77 -4.33 4.52
N VAL A 12 7.02 -4.21 3.21
CA VAL A 12 6.25 -3.34 2.32
C VAL A 12 5.38 -4.13 1.36
N VAL A 13 4.16 -3.64 1.16
CA VAL A 13 3.23 -4.15 0.13
C VAL A 13 2.97 -3.09 -0.94
N TYR A 14 2.63 -3.55 -2.14
CA TYR A 14 2.18 -2.68 -3.21
C TYR A 14 0.65 -2.66 -3.25
N LEU A 15 0.06 -1.49 -3.15
CA LEU A 15 -1.39 -1.29 -3.24
C LEU A 15 -1.74 -0.54 -4.52
N GLU A 16 -2.50 -1.19 -5.39
CA GLU A 16 -3.16 -0.57 -6.53
C GLU A 16 -4.54 -0.11 -6.09
N VAL A 17 -4.79 1.20 -6.23
CA VAL A 17 -6.06 1.81 -5.86
C VAL A 17 -6.63 2.49 -7.08
N LEU A 18 -7.92 2.27 -7.32
CA LEU A 18 -8.65 3.05 -8.31
C LEU A 18 -8.82 4.48 -7.77
N THR A 19 -7.98 5.40 -8.23
CA THR A 19 -7.87 6.77 -7.69
C THR A 19 -9.18 7.57 -7.73
N THR A 20 -10.10 7.25 -8.64
CA THR A 20 -11.44 7.87 -8.72
C THR A 20 -12.36 7.48 -7.56
N THR A 21 -12.01 6.43 -6.81
CA THR A 21 -12.77 5.94 -5.65
C THR A 21 -12.14 6.35 -4.33
N LEU A 22 -11.06 7.13 -4.36
CA LEU A 22 -10.34 7.57 -3.18
C LEU A 22 -10.94 8.90 -2.70
N ASP A 23 -11.63 8.89 -1.56
CA ASP A 23 -12.28 10.09 -1.02
C ASP A 23 -11.28 11.15 -0.56
N GLN A 24 -10.11 10.72 -0.07
CA GLN A 24 -9.06 11.60 0.44
C GLN A 24 -7.67 11.13 0.02
N ARG A 25 -6.73 12.05 -0.14
CA ARG A 25 -5.35 11.73 -0.50
C ARG A 25 -4.60 11.17 0.71
N LEU A 26 -3.99 9.99 0.55
CA LEU A 26 -3.11 9.39 1.55
C LEU A 26 -1.78 10.16 1.63
N LEU A 27 -1.41 10.57 2.84
CA LEU A 27 -0.13 11.19 3.18
C LEU A 27 0.83 10.16 3.78
N LYS A 28 2.11 10.56 3.92
CA LYS A 28 3.18 9.66 4.39
C LYS A 28 2.97 9.21 5.84
N ASP A 29 2.43 10.09 6.66
CA ASP A 29 2.31 9.88 8.11
C ASP A 29 0.92 9.36 8.51
N ASP A 30 0.09 9.00 7.53
CA ASP A 30 -1.25 8.47 7.78
C ASP A 30 -1.18 6.97 8.05
N ASN A 31 -1.82 6.55 9.15
CA ASN A 31 -2.10 5.15 9.39
C ASN A 31 -3.41 4.77 8.69
N VAL A 32 -3.41 3.64 7.97
CA VAL A 32 -4.56 3.20 7.19
C VAL A 32 -4.87 1.73 7.39
N LYS A 33 -6.15 1.42 7.44
CA LYS A 33 -6.67 0.06 7.38
C LYS A 33 -7.26 -0.20 5.99
N ILE A 34 -6.70 -1.20 5.31
CA ILE A 34 -7.04 -1.48 3.91
C ILE A 34 -7.62 -2.88 3.79
N TYR A 35 -8.82 -2.99 3.21
CA TYR A 35 -9.41 -4.27 2.83
C TYR A 35 -9.18 -4.52 1.34
N ALA A 36 -8.07 -5.16 1.02
CA ALA A 36 -7.65 -5.44 -0.35
C ALA A 36 -7.70 -6.94 -0.69
N THR A 37 -7.73 -7.23 -1.98
CA THR A 37 -7.59 -8.58 -2.53
C THR A 37 -6.18 -8.76 -3.05
N PHE A 38 -5.55 -9.89 -2.75
CA PHE A 38 -4.27 -10.27 -3.34
C PHE A 38 -4.41 -10.32 -4.87
N ASN A 39 -3.52 -9.61 -5.57
CA ASN A 39 -3.50 -9.55 -7.02
C ASN A 39 -2.37 -10.44 -7.57
N ASP A 40 -1.12 -10.12 -7.22
CA ASP A 40 0.06 -10.80 -7.77
C ASP A 40 1.32 -10.54 -6.90
N LEU A 41 2.47 -11.05 -7.33
CA LEU A 41 3.80 -10.71 -6.82
C LEU A 41 4.54 -9.81 -7.83
N ILE A 42 4.90 -8.61 -7.40
CA ILE A 42 5.65 -7.67 -8.25
C ILE A 42 7.11 -7.71 -7.85
N THR A 43 7.98 -7.89 -8.84
CA THR A 43 9.44 -7.79 -8.67
C THR A 43 9.93 -6.49 -9.27
N TYR A 44 10.69 -5.72 -8.49
CA TYR A 44 11.29 -4.46 -8.95
C TYR A 44 12.75 -4.38 -8.54
N GLU A 45 13.54 -3.63 -9.31
CA GLU A 45 14.94 -3.35 -8.97
C GLU A 45 15.01 -2.19 -7.97
N THR A 46 15.71 -2.42 -6.87
CA THR A 46 15.98 -1.41 -5.85
C THR A 46 17.08 -0.45 -6.33
N VAL A 47 17.18 0.72 -5.70
CA VAL A 47 18.26 1.69 -5.97
C VAL A 47 19.67 1.12 -5.73
N MET A 48 19.78 0.05 -4.95
CA MET A 48 21.03 -0.67 -4.69
C MET A 48 21.32 -1.77 -5.71
N GLY A 49 20.56 -1.86 -6.81
CA GLY A 49 20.75 -2.85 -7.89
C GLY A 49 20.31 -4.28 -7.53
N SER A 50 19.67 -4.47 -6.38
CA SER A 50 19.10 -5.75 -5.97
C SER A 50 17.63 -5.85 -6.36
N SER A 51 17.17 -7.03 -6.78
CA SER A 51 15.75 -7.26 -7.06
C SER A 51 14.98 -7.59 -5.77
N GLN A 52 13.83 -6.96 -5.58
CA GLN A 52 12.93 -7.23 -4.47
C GLN A 52 11.55 -7.62 -5.00
N THR A 53 11.01 -8.73 -4.50
CA THR A 53 9.66 -9.21 -4.80
C THR A 53 8.74 -8.87 -3.62
N ILE A 54 7.67 -8.13 -3.89
CA ILE A 54 6.68 -7.74 -2.90
C ILE A 54 5.27 -8.14 -3.37
N PRO A 55 4.35 -8.46 -2.43
CA PRO A 55 2.98 -8.74 -2.79
C PRO A 55 2.24 -7.47 -3.23
N ALA A 56 1.43 -7.63 -4.26
CA ALA A 56 0.56 -6.62 -4.83
C ALA A 56 -0.89 -6.91 -4.49
N PHE A 57 -1.62 -5.86 -4.14
CA PHE A 57 -3.00 -5.92 -3.72
C PHE A 57 -3.83 -4.88 -4.45
N ASN A 58 -5.07 -5.22 -4.75
CA ASN A 58 -6.05 -4.30 -5.34
C ASN A 58 -7.10 -3.94 -4.31
N ALA A 59 -7.35 -2.64 -4.15
CA ALA A 59 -8.44 -2.13 -3.32
C ALA A 59 -9.23 -1.04 -4.05
N HIS A 60 -10.53 -1.01 -3.79
CA HIS A 60 -11.34 0.17 -4.02
C HIS A 60 -11.09 1.18 -2.89
N GLY A 61 -11.13 2.47 -3.19
CA GLY A 61 -10.82 3.52 -2.24
C GLY A 61 -11.82 3.63 -1.08
N ASP A 62 -13.08 3.21 -1.29
CA ASP A 62 -14.11 3.07 -0.23
C ASP A 62 -13.75 2.00 0.82
N ARG A 63 -12.76 1.14 0.54
CA ARG A 63 -12.23 0.12 1.44
C ARG A 63 -10.90 0.50 2.09
N ILE A 64 -10.51 1.77 1.96
CA ILE A 64 -9.34 2.35 2.62
C ILE A 64 -9.85 3.28 3.70
N ILE A 65 -9.63 2.90 4.94
CA ILE A 65 -10.07 3.64 6.11
C ILE A 65 -8.85 4.30 6.72
N LEU A 66 -8.84 5.63 6.78
CA LEU A 66 -7.86 6.37 7.56
C LEU A 66 -8.11 6.08 9.04
N ASP A 67 -7.06 5.69 9.75
CA ASP A 67 -7.10 5.56 11.18
C ASP A 67 -6.89 6.95 11.79
N GLU A 68 -7.97 7.56 12.29
CA GLU A 68 -7.94 8.89 12.90
C GLU A 68 -7.53 8.83 14.40
N GLU A 69 -6.75 7.83 14.83
CA GLU A 69 -6.26 7.77 16.21
C GLU A 69 -5.22 8.87 16.52
N ASN A 70 -5.79 10.00 16.97
CA ASN A 70 -5.31 11.18 17.72
C ASN A 70 -4.47 12.26 17.00
#